data_AF-A0A3N5I5U1-F1
#
_entry.id   AF-A0A3N5I5U1-F1
#
_cell.length_a   1.000
_cell.length_b   1.000
_cell.length_c   1.000
_cell.angle_alpha   90.00
_cell.angle_beta   90.00
_cell.angle_gamma   90.00
#
_symmetry.space_group_name_H-M   'P 1'
#
loop_
_entity.id
_entity.type
_entity.pdbx_description
1 polymer ?
#
loop_
_entity_poly.entity_id
_entity_poly.type
_entity_poly.pdbx_seq_one_letter_code
_entity_poly.pdbx_strand_id
1 'polypeptide(L)'
;MKVFMSRSRPLAALVCFLTVLTLPVAAQAKTEIHFWHALSGQLGEALETQAKQFNDSQGEYEIKPLRKGSYPETLTAAIAAYRQKNPPHIVQVFEVGTQTMMLSGAVYPVHELMQQNEIKIDWNDFIKSVVGYYTKDGKLYSMPYNSSTPIFYYNKDAFKKAGLAPEKPPKTWQEVEAFSKRVMGAGAAKCGFSTAWPSWIQVENMHATHDQPFATKNNGFDAVEGVELLINREFGVKHVGQLAEWQKQNVFSYGGRQGTADPKFINGDCAMYMHSSALIGGFTRGVKFDW
;
A
#
# COMPACT_ATOMS: atom_id res chain seq x y z
N MET A 1 91.51 -44.14 43.24
CA MET A 1 90.83 -44.63 42.02
C MET A 1 89.40 -44.99 42.42
N LYS A 2 88.38 -44.29 41.88
CA LYS A 2 86.93 -44.54 42.05
C LYS A 2 86.41 -44.28 43.50
N VAL A 3 85.24 -43.70 43.81
CA VAL A 3 83.89 -43.71 43.21
C VAL A 3 83.08 -42.62 43.96
N PHE A 4 82.48 -41.64 43.25
CA PHE A 4 81.05 -41.35 43.05
C PHE A 4 80.50 -40.09 43.75
N MET A 5 80.10 -39.14 42.91
CA MET A 5 79.19 -38.04 43.19
C MET A 5 77.74 -38.53 43.06
N SER A 6 76.88 -38.15 44.00
CA SER A 6 75.42 -38.08 43.82
C SER A 6 74.83 -37.26 44.96
N ARG A 7 74.25 -36.09 44.66
CA ARG A 7 72.93 -35.65 45.14
C ARG A 7 72.60 -34.19 44.75
N SER A 8 71.50 -34.07 43.99
CA SER A 8 70.39 -33.10 44.10
C SER A 8 70.65 -31.58 44.04
N ARG A 9 69.99 -30.91 43.08
CA ARG A 9 69.01 -29.80 43.28
C ARG A 9 68.37 -29.34 41.95
N PRO A 10 67.19 -28.65 41.97
CA PRO A 10 66.07 -28.90 41.06
C PRO A 10 66.05 -28.00 39.81
N LEU A 11 65.49 -28.52 38.71
CA LEU A 11 65.06 -27.70 37.57
C LEU A 11 63.71 -27.06 37.87
N ALA A 12 63.67 -25.73 37.94
CA ALA A 12 62.43 -24.97 37.93
C ALA A 12 61.85 -24.98 36.50
N ALA A 13 60.64 -25.52 36.34
CA ALA A 13 59.90 -25.47 35.10
C ALA A 13 59.30 -24.07 34.91
N LEU A 14 59.75 -23.36 33.88
CA LEU A 14 59.17 -22.08 33.45
C LEU A 14 57.94 -22.40 32.58
N VAL A 15 56.74 -22.34 33.15
CA VAL A 15 55.49 -22.42 32.39
C VAL A 15 55.17 -21.02 31.86
N CYS A 16 55.48 -20.76 30.60
CA CYS A 16 54.97 -19.58 29.89
C CYS A 16 53.49 -19.80 29.57
N PHE A 17 52.60 -19.20 30.38
CA PHE A 17 51.21 -19.00 30.00
C PHE A 17 51.16 -17.96 28.86
N LEU A 18 50.92 -18.42 27.62
CA LEU A 18 50.44 -17.53 26.55
C LEU A 18 48.98 -17.16 26.87
N THR A 19 48.76 -16.00 27.48
CA THR A 19 47.45 -15.36 27.51
C THR A 19 47.14 -14.85 26.11
N VAL A 20 46.34 -15.61 25.36
CA VAL A 20 45.69 -15.11 24.14
C VAL A 20 44.69 -14.03 24.58
N LEU A 21 45.06 -12.76 24.40
CA LEU A 21 44.15 -11.64 24.49
C LEU A 21 43.14 -11.75 23.34
N THR A 22 41.99 -12.38 23.62
CA THR A 22 40.81 -12.27 22.76
C THR A 22 40.28 -10.84 22.92
N LEU A 23 40.67 -9.94 22.01
CA LEU A 23 40.01 -8.65 21.89
C LEU A 23 38.52 -8.92 21.63
N PRO A 24 37.59 -8.35 22.42
CA PRO A 24 36.18 -8.43 22.09
C PRO A 24 35.99 -7.75 20.75
N VAL A 25 35.58 -8.51 19.74
CA VAL A 25 35.01 -7.95 18.53
C VAL A 25 33.80 -7.16 18.99
N ALA A 26 33.90 -5.82 18.95
CA ALA A 26 32.75 -4.98 19.16
C ALA A 26 31.73 -5.38 18.10
N ALA A 27 30.65 -6.06 18.52
CA ALA A 27 29.51 -6.29 17.65
C ALA A 27 28.98 -4.90 17.27
N GLN A 28 29.30 -4.45 16.07
CA GLN A 28 28.82 -3.19 15.55
C GLN A 28 27.29 -3.30 15.48
N ALA A 29 26.59 -2.48 16.26
CA ALA A 29 25.13 -2.47 16.27
C ALA A 29 24.63 -2.20 14.85
N LYS A 30 23.60 -2.95 14.41
CA LYS A 30 22.98 -2.75 13.10
C LYS A 30 22.50 -1.30 12.98
N THR A 31 22.65 -0.72 11.79
CA THR A 31 22.08 0.59 11.50
C THR A 31 20.56 0.44 11.34
N GLU A 32 19.79 1.01 12.26
CA GLU A 32 18.33 0.93 12.24
C GLU A 32 17.72 1.86 11.19
N ILE A 33 16.80 1.31 10.39
CA ILE A 33 16.06 2.02 9.35
C ILE A 33 14.57 1.95 9.68
N HIS A 34 14.07 2.97 10.37
CA HIS A 34 12.64 3.13 10.63
C HIS A 34 11.80 3.34 9.36
N PHE A 35 10.84 2.45 9.13
CA PHE A 35 9.89 2.51 8.01
C PHE A 35 8.45 2.68 8.52
N TRP A 36 7.90 3.87 8.39
CA TRP A 36 6.50 4.15 8.76
C TRP A 36 5.54 3.79 7.64
N HIS A 37 4.47 3.05 7.95
CA HIS A 37 3.51 2.55 6.95
C HIS A 37 2.06 2.56 7.43
N ALA A 38 1.11 2.44 6.48
CA ALA A 38 -0.32 2.38 6.74
C ALA A 38 -0.92 0.97 6.60
N LEU A 39 -0.14 0.01 6.09
CA LEU A 39 -0.61 -1.35 5.81
C LEU A 39 -1.15 -2.06 7.06
N SER A 40 -2.29 -2.72 6.91
CA SER A 40 -2.96 -3.52 7.95
C SER A 40 -3.26 -4.94 7.44
N GLY A 41 -3.66 -5.83 8.35
CA GLY A 41 -4.01 -7.21 8.04
C GLY A 41 -2.91 -7.91 7.24
N GLN A 42 -3.31 -8.60 6.15
CA GLN A 42 -2.40 -9.35 5.28
C GLN A 42 -1.25 -8.52 4.71
N LEU A 43 -1.52 -7.26 4.37
CA LEU A 43 -0.52 -6.41 3.76
C LEU A 43 0.55 -6.02 4.79
N GLY A 44 0.14 -5.83 6.05
CA GLY A 44 1.07 -5.66 7.17
C GLY A 44 1.92 -6.90 7.37
N GLU A 45 1.31 -8.09 7.46
CA GLU A 45 2.02 -9.37 7.58
C GLU A 45 3.05 -9.60 6.46
N ALA A 46 2.68 -9.23 5.22
CA ALA A 46 3.56 -9.34 4.06
C ALA A 46 4.75 -8.36 4.13
N LEU A 47 4.55 -7.13 4.63
CA LEU A 47 5.64 -6.19 4.86
C LEU A 47 6.58 -6.68 5.97
N GLU A 48 6.04 -7.15 7.09
CA GLU A 48 6.87 -7.71 8.17
C GLU A 48 7.73 -8.87 7.68
N THR A 49 7.15 -9.73 6.83
CA THR A 49 7.89 -10.84 6.19
C THR A 49 9.03 -10.33 5.30
N GLN A 50 8.78 -9.32 4.47
CA GLN A 50 9.81 -8.72 3.61
C GLN A 50 10.93 -8.06 4.43
N ALA A 51 10.57 -7.29 5.46
CA ALA A 51 11.54 -6.67 6.35
C ALA A 51 12.39 -7.72 7.06
N LYS A 52 11.79 -8.81 7.54
CA LYS A 52 12.51 -9.93 8.14
C LYS A 52 13.49 -10.57 7.17
N GLN A 53 13.05 -10.87 5.94
CA GLN A 53 13.91 -11.47 4.91
C GLN A 53 15.14 -10.60 4.62
N PHE A 54 14.96 -9.28 4.49
CA PHE A 54 16.08 -8.35 4.32
C PHE A 54 16.99 -8.27 5.56
N ASN A 55 16.41 -8.27 6.77
CA ASN A 55 17.17 -8.21 8.01
C ASN A 55 18.00 -9.49 8.26
N ASP A 56 17.51 -10.64 7.77
CA ASP A 56 18.19 -11.93 7.86
C ASP A 56 19.25 -12.11 6.76
N SER A 57 19.10 -11.45 5.61
CA SER A 57 20.03 -11.59 4.49
C SER A 57 21.38 -10.89 4.69
N GLN A 58 21.50 -10.04 5.72
CA GLN A 58 22.70 -9.25 5.99
C GLN A 58 22.85 -8.88 7.49
N GLY A 59 24.04 -8.37 7.86
CA GLY A 59 24.39 -7.99 9.24
C GLY A 59 24.56 -6.50 9.52
N GLU A 60 24.41 -5.62 8.54
CA GLU A 60 24.72 -4.18 8.60
C GLU A 60 23.52 -3.29 8.91
N TYR A 61 22.32 -3.64 8.43
CA TYR A 61 21.11 -2.82 8.53
C TYR A 61 19.95 -3.58 9.19
N GLU A 62 19.02 -2.85 9.81
CA GLU A 62 17.78 -3.42 10.32
C GLU A 62 16.58 -2.54 9.98
N ILE A 63 15.72 -3.00 9.08
CA ILE A 63 14.43 -2.35 8.80
C ILE A 63 13.51 -2.58 10.00
N LYS A 64 12.94 -1.48 10.52
CA LYS A 64 11.96 -1.47 11.60
C LYS A 64 10.63 -0.93 11.06
N PRO A 65 9.73 -1.77 10.51
CA PRO A 65 8.40 -1.35 10.12
C PRO A 65 7.62 -0.85 11.34
N LEU A 66 6.90 0.26 11.18
CA LEU A 66 6.02 0.79 12.21
C LEU A 66 4.72 1.29 11.59
N ARG A 67 3.62 0.61 11.92
CA ARG A 67 2.30 1.04 11.47
C ARG A 67 1.88 2.34 12.17
N LYS A 68 1.51 3.35 11.39
CA LYS A 68 1.06 4.68 11.88
C LYS A 68 -0.45 4.92 11.79
N GLY A 69 -1.22 3.91 11.39
CA GLY A 69 -2.67 4.02 11.22
C GLY A 69 -3.07 3.92 9.75
N SER A 70 -4.03 4.74 9.35
CA SER A 70 -4.43 4.95 7.96
C SER A 70 -3.40 5.77 7.18
N TYR A 71 -3.58 5.88 5.86
CA TYR A 71 -2.71 6.72 5.01
C TYR A 71 -2.70 8.20 5.42
N PRO A 72 -3.85 8.87 5.67
CA PRO A 72 -3.84 10.24 6.15
C PRO A 72 -3.14 10.42 7.51
N GLU A 73 -3.32 9.47 8.44
CA GLU A 73 -2.64 9.50 9.74
C GLU A 73 -1.12 9.32 9.59
N THR A 74 -0.68 8.41 8.72
CA THR A 74 0.74 8.18 8.42
C THR A 74 1.40 9.43 7.83
N LEU A 75 0.76 10.08 6.86
CA LEU A 75 1.26 11.32 6.28
C LEU A 75 1.33 12.45 7.33
N THR A 76 0.27 12.61 8.12
CA THR A 76 0.21 13.63 9.19
C THR A 76 1.30 13.41 10.22
N ALA A 77 1.52 12.15 10.64
CA ALA A 77 2.57 11.79 11.58
C ALA A 77 3.96 12.12 11.01
N ALA A 78 4.23 11.80 9.75
CA ALA A 78 5.50 12.09 9.10
C ALA A 78 5.79 13.60 8.98
N ILE A 79 4.77 14.40 8.62
CA ILE A 79 4.89 15.87 8.59
C ILE A 79 5.23 16.42 9.97
N ALA A 80 4.55 15.94 11.02
CA ALA A 80 4.82 16.36 12.39
C ALA A 80 6.24 15.97 12.84
N ALA A 81 6.66 14.74 12.56
CA ALA A 81 7.97 14.22 12.89
C ALA A 81 9.11 14.99 12.20
N TYR A 82 8.93 15.35 10.93
CA TYR A 82 9.87 16.19 10.19
C TYR A 82 10.01 17.59 10.82
N ARG A 83 8.90 18.24 11.20
CA ARG A 83 8.93 19.54 11.89
C ARG A 83 9.63 19.48 13.25
N GLN A 84 9.57 18.33 13.92
CA GLN A 84 10.28 18.05 15.18
C GLN A 84 11.73 17.61 14.95
N LYS A 85 12.22 17.61 13.71
CA LYS A 85 13.57 17.16 13.31
C LYS A 85 13.86 15.71 13.67
N ASN A 86 12.83 14.86 13.68
CA ASN A 86 12.95 13.43 13.93
C ASN A 86 12.08 12.60 12.96
N PRO A 87 12.24 12.76 11.63
CA PRO A 87 11.48 11.99 10.65
C PRO A 87 11.88 10.51 10.65
N PRO A 88 11.03 9.59 10.16
CA PRO A 88 11.48 8.25 9.81
C PRO A 88 12.44 8.29 8.61
N HIS A 89 13.19 7.21 8.40
CA HIS A 89 14.05 7.07 7.21
C HIS A 89 13.22 6.78 5.96
N ILE A 90 12.16 5.97 6.10
CA ILE A 90 11.24 5.62 5.02
C ILE A 90 9.81 5.89 5.51
N VAL A 91 8.98 6.50 4.67
CA VAL A 91 7.55 6.65 4.94
C VAL A 91 6.74 6.24 3.71
N GLN A 92 5.76 5.38 3.93
CA GLN A 92 4.75 5.05 2.93
C GLN A 92 3.72 6.19 2.87
N VAL A 93 3.62 6.84 1.72
CA VAL A 93 2.64 7.89 1.46
C VAL A 93 1.75 7.43 0.29
N PHE A 94 0.43 7.52 0.47
CA PHE A 94 -0.52 7.30 -0.63
C PHE A 94 -0.37 8.33 -1.75
N GLU A 95 -0.91 8.00 -2.90
CA GLU A 95 -0.72 8.71 -4.17
C GLU A 95 -1.14 10.19 -4.12
N VAL A 96 -2.23 10.55 -3.43
CA VAL A 96 -2.66 11.95 -3.27
C VAL A 96 -1.70 12.80 -2.42
N GLY A 97 -0.81 12.17 -1.66
CA GLY A 97 0.23 12.86 -0.90
C GLY A 97 1.47 13.22 -1.73
N THR A 98 1.60 12.72 -2.95
CA THR A 98 2.82 12.85 -3.79
C THR A 98 3.23 14.30 -3.97
N GLN A 99 2.31 15.17 -4.43
CA GLN A 99 2.61 16.58 -4.66
C GLN A 99 3.00 17.31 -3.36
N THR A 100 2.31 17.00 -2.25
CA THR A 100 2.64 17.55 -0.93
C THR A 100 4.06 17.18 -0.53
N MET A 101 4.46 15.92 -0.71
CA MET A 101 5.81 15.46 -0.37
C MET A 101 6.87 16.08 -1.27
N MET A 102 6.62 16.16 -2.58
CA MET A 102 7.55 16.78 -3.54
C MET A 102 7.81 18.26 -3.25
N LEU A 103 6.78 19.00 -2.82
CA LEU A 103 6.91 20.43 -2.48
C LEU A 103 7.39 20.68 -1.04
N SER A 104 7.46 19.65 -0.20
CA SER A 104 7.74 19.84 1.23
C SER A 104 9.20 20.19 1.54
N GLY A 105 10.12 19.88 0.64
CA GLY A 105 11.56 19.89 0.93
C GLY A 105 11.98 18.86 1.99
N ALA A 106 11.11 17.92 2.36
CA ALA A 106 11.32 16.93 3.42
C ALA A 106 11.66 15.52 2.90
N VAL A 107 11.68 15.34 1.59
CA VAL A 107 12.00 14.06 0.95
C VAL A 107 13.34 14.13 0.25
N TYR A 108 14.05 13.01 0.28
CA TYR A 108 15.20 12.79 -0.56
C TYR A 108 14.72 12.13 -1.88
N PRO A 109 14.82 12.80 -3.04
CA PRO A 109 14.31 12.24 -4.30
C PRO A 109 15.00 10.91 -4.66
N VAL A 110 14.22 9.91 -5.03
CA VAL A 110 14.73 8.56 -5.32
C VAL A 110 15.75 8.56 -6.45
N HIS A 111 15.52 9.33 -7.52
CA HIS A 111 16.47 9.42 -8.62
C HIS A 111 17.84 9.98 -8.20
N GLU A 112 17.88 10.93 -7.24
CA GLU A 112 19.14 11.43 -6.67
C GLU A 112 19.80 10.36 -5.81
N LEU A 113 19.01 9.61 -5.02
CA LEU A 113 19.52 8.63 -4.08
C LEU A 113 20.22 7.53 -4.84
N MET A 114 19.57 7.07 -5.89
CA MET A 114 20.10 6.04 -6.76
C MET A 114 21.33 6.52 -7.53
N GLN A 115 21.31 7.75 -8.04
CA GLN A 115 22.47 8.31 -8.75
C GLN A 115 23.69 8.40 -7.84
N GLN A 116 23.53 8.90 -6.62
CA GLN A 116 24.64 9.07 -5.67
C GLN A 116 25.23 7.75 -5.17
N ASN A 117 24.41 6.70 -5.14
CA ASN A 117 24.82 5.36 -4.68
C ASN A 117 25.07 4.39 -5.85
N GLU A 118 25.13 4.89 -7.09
CA GLU A 118 25.36 4.10 -8.31
C GLU A 118 24.38 2.91 -8.48
N ILE A 119 23.16 3.03 -7.95
CA ILE A 119 22.12 2.01 -8.04
C ILE A 119 21.43 2.14 -9.40
N LYS A 120 21.52 1.09 -10.21
CA LYS A 120 20.82 0.99 -11.50
C LYS A 120 19.50 0.25 -11.33
N ILE A 121 18.41 0.86 -11.78
CA ILE A 121 17.11 0.19 -11.94
C ILE A 121 16.77 0.19 -13.42
N ASP A 122 16.38 -0.98 -13.94
CA ASP A 122 15.75 -1.05 -15.25
C ASP A 122 14.26 -0.72 -15.10
N TRP A 123 13.88 0.48 -15.53
CA TRP A 123 12.49 0.92 -15.45
C TRP A 123 11.56 0.14 -16.39
N ASN A 124 12.10 -0.65 -17.32
CA ASN A 124 11.29 -1.57 -18.13
C ASN A 124 10.76 -2.77 -17.31
N ASP A 125 11.33 -3.05 -16.14
CA ASP A 125 10.83 -4.08 -15.22
C ASP A 125 9.54 -3.65 -14.52
N PHE A 126 9.11 -2.41 -14.70
CA PHE A 126 7.94 -1.83 -14.04
C PHE A 126 6.79 -1.57 -15.01
N ILE A 127 5.58 -1.66 -14.49
CA ILE A 127 4.38 -1.25 -15.21
C ILE A 127 4.44 0.26 -15.43
N LYS A 128 4.48 0.70 -16.69
CA LYS A 128 4.70 2.11 -17.08
C LYS A 128 3.71 3.08 -16.42
N SER A 129 2.43 2.72 -16.34
CA SER A 129 1.41 3.56 -15.71
C SER A 129 1.64 3.74 -14.20
N VAL A 130 2.24 2.76 -13.53
CA VAL A 130 2.58 2.83 -12.10
C VAL A 130 3.76 3.78 -11.88
N VAL A 131 4.82 3.64 -12.66
CA VAL A 131 6.01 4.51 -12.56
C VAL A 131 5.67 5.95 -12.95
N GLY A 132 4.88 6.13 -14.02
CA GLY A 132 4.48 7.44 -14.53
C GLY A 132 3.81 8.31 -13.48
N TYR A 133 3.04 7.71 -12.55
CA TYR A 133 2.36 8.45 -11.48
C TYR A 133 3.34 9.20 -10.56
N TYR A 134 4.52 8.62 -10.30
CA TYR A 134 5.52 9.17 -9.38
C TYR A 134 6.68 9.88 -10.11
N THR A 135 6.55 10.03 -11.43
CA THR A 135 7.56 10.63 -12.30
C THR A 135 7.15 12.05 -12.66
N LYS A 136 8.08 12.99 -12.51
CA LYS A 136 7.93 14.36 -12.99
C LYS A 136 9.19 14.77 -13.73
N ASP A 137 9.03 15.43 -14.88
CA ASP A 137 10.15 15.85 -15.74
C ASP A 137 11.11 14.70 -16.10
N GLY A 138 10.56 13.48 -16.27
CA GLY A 138 11.31 12.26 -16.55
C GLY A 138 12.10 11.69 -15.37
N LYS A 139 11.95 12.24 -14.16
CA LYS A 139 12.64 11.82 -12.94
C LYS A 139 11.67 11.21 -11.93
N LEU A 140 12.05 10.08 -11.36
CA LEU A 140 11.26 9.40 -10.32
C LEU A 140 11.52 10.04 -8.94
N TYR A 141 10.47 10.55 -8.32
CA TYR A 141 10.58 11.18 -7.00
C TYR A 141 10.41 10.20 -5.84
N SER A 142 9.58 9.17 -6.01
CA SER A 142 9.34 8.13 -5.00
C SER A 142 9.21 6.75 -5.63
N MET A 143 9.62 5.71 -4.90
CA MET A 143 9.46 4.33 -5.34
C MET A 143 7.99 3.91 -5.26
N PRO A 144 7.39 3.40 -6.35
CA PRO A 144 6.12 2.70 -6.24
C PRO A 144 6.28 1.49 -5.32
N TYR A 145 5.37 1.32 -4.36
CA TYR A 145 5.47 0.24 -3.38
C TYR A 145 4.31 -0.76 -3.48
N ASN A 146 3.08 -0.32 -3.21
CA ASN A 146 1.89 -1.17 -3.21
C ASN A 146 0.77 -0.58 -4.07
N SER A 147 0.97 -0.60 -5.38
CA SER A 147 0.01 -0.08 -6.35
C SER A 147 -1.21 -0.98 -6.47
N SER A 148 -2.38 -0.36 -6.65
CA SER A 148 -3.64 -1.07 -6.85
C SER A 148 -4.57 -0.26 -7.74
N THR A 149 -5.65 -0.87 -8.19
CA THR A 149 -6.72 -0.20 -8.94
C THR A 149 -8.07 -0.68 -8.42
N PRO A 150 -9.15 0.12 -8.51
CA PRO A 150 -10.48 -0.36 -8.19
C PRO A 150 -10.88 -1.51 -9.11
N ILE A 151 -11.43 -2.56 -8.51
CA ILE A 151 -12.05 -3.67 -9.24
C ILE A 151 -13.48 -3.89 -8.74
N PHE A 152 -14.23 -4.67 -9.50
CA PHE A 152 -15.63 -4.96 -9.23
C PHE A 152 -15.76 -6.35 -8.60
N TYR A 153 -16.13 -6.39 -7.32
CA TYR A 153 -16.48 -7.59 -6.56
C TYR A 153 -17.98 -7.84 -6.63
N TYR A 154 -18.41 -9.09 -6.66
CA TYR A 154 -19.82 -9.44 -6.72
C TYR A 154 -20.09 -10.78 -6.05
N ASN A 155 -21.26 -10.93 -5.44
CA ASN A 155 -21.67 -12.13 -4.74
C ASN A 155 -22.33 -13.11 -5.74
N LYS A 156 -21.59 -14.14 -6.15
CA LYS A 156 -22.06 -15.16 -7.10
C LYS A 156 -23.25 -15.95 -6.57
N ASP A 157 -23.32 -16.19 -5.27
CA ASP A 157 -24.46 -16.89 -4.66
C ASP A 157 -25.74 -16.03 -4.69
N ALA A 158 -25.62 -14.72 -4.47
CA ALA A 158 -26.73 -13.79 -4.64
C ALA A 158 -27.19 -13.72 -6.11
N PHE A 159 -26.25 -13.77 -7.06
CA PHE A 159 -26.56 -13.83 -8.49
C PHE A 159 -27.32 -15.11 -8.83
N LYS A 160 -26.84 -16.28 -8.39
CA LYS A 160 -27.52 -17.58 -8.57
C LYS A 160 -28.94 -17.54 -8.02
N LYS A 161 -29.13 -17.05 -6.79
CA LYS A 161 -30.45 -16.92 -6.14
C LYS A 161 -31.40 -16.01 -6.92
N ALA A 162 -30.87 -14.99 -7.60
CA ALA A 162 -31.64 -14.08 -8.44
C ALA A 162 -31.85 -14.58 -9.88
N GLY A 163 -31.36 -15.78 -10.22
CA GLY A 163 -31.39 -16.33 -11.57
C GLY A 163 -30.48 -15.61 -12.57
N LEU A 164 -29.45 -14.91 -12.08
CA LEU A 164 -28.37 -14.35 -12.90
C LEU A 164 -27.26 -15.40 -13.07
N ALA A 165 -26.53 -15.32 -14.18
CA ALA A 165 -25.39 -16.20 -14.40
C ALA A 165 -24.20 -15.75 -13.52
N PRO A 166 -23.70 -16.60 -12.60
CA PRO A 166 -22.63 -16.22 -11.66
C PRO A 166 -21.28 -15.98 -12.32
N GLU A 167 -21.06 -16.39 -13.57
CA GLU A 167 -19.81 -16.14 -14.30
C GLU A 167 -19.93 -14.94 -15.26
N LYS A 168 -21.02 -14.17 -15.16
CA LYS A 168 -21.28 -12.99 -16.00
C LYS A 168 -21.49 -11.76 -15.12
N PRO A 169 -20.42 -11.09 -14.65
CA PRO A 169 -20.54 -9.83 -13.94
C PRO A 169 -21.09 -8.73 -14.86
N PRO A 170 -21.71 -7.66 -14.31
CA PRO A 170 -22.15 -6.53 -15.10
C PRO A 170 -20.94 -5.82 -15.74
N LYS A 171 -21.07 -5.44 -17.00
CA LYS A 171 -20.06 -4.75 -17.80
C LYS A 171 -20.37 -3.27 -17.99
N THR A 172 -21.60 -2.86 -17.70
CA THR A 172 -22.06 -1.47 -17.84
C THR A 172 -22.82 -1.03 -16.60
N TRP A 173 -22.92 0.29 -16.37
CA TRP A 173 -23.70 0.85 -15.26
C TRP A 173 -25.19 0.52 -15.36
N GLN A 174 -25.73 0.42 -16.58
CA GLN A 174 -27.11 -0.03 -16.81
C GLN A 174 -27.31 -1.47 -16.34
N GLU A 175 -26.32 -2.35 -16.59
CA GLU A 175 -26.35 -3.72 -16.08
C GLU A 175 -26.18 -3.76 -14.56
N VAL A 176 -25.36 -2.91 -13.96
CA VAL A 176 -25.26 -2.77 -12.50
C VAL A 176 -26.63 -2.45 -11.90
N GLU A 177 -27.38 -1.50 -12.47
CA GLU A 177 -28.74 -1.18 -12.02
C GLU A 177 -29.70 -2.37 -12.18
N ALA A 178 -29.72 -2.97 -13.37
CA ALA A 178 -30.63 -4.08 -13.67
C ALA A 178 -30.36 -5.30 -12.76
N PHE A 179 -29.10 -5.64 -12.56
CA PHE A 179 -28.70 -6.76 -11.71
C PHE A 179 -29.00 -6.44 -10.25
N SER A 180 -28.72 -5.21 -9.80
CA SER A 180 -29.09 -4.72 -8.46
C SER A 180 -30.58 -4.89 -8.18
N LYS A 181 -31.44 -4.46 -9.09
CA LYS A 181 -32.90 -4.60 -8.96
C LYS A 181 -33.32 -6.07 -8.89
N ARG A 182 -32.69 -6.94 -9.68
CA ARG A 182 -32.99 -8.36 -9.72
C ARG A 182 -32.57 -9.10 -8.45
N VAL A 183 -31.36 -8.84 -7.93
CA VAL A 183 -30.88 -9.45 -6.67
C VAL A 183 -31.69 -8.98 -5.47
N MET A 184 -32.08 -7.70 -5.43
CA MET A 184 -32.95 -7.18 -4.36
C MET A 184 -34.37 -7.76 -4.46
N GLY A 185 -34.94 -7.82 -5.67
CA GLY A 185 -36.28 -8.39 -5.89
C GLY A 185 -36.39 -9.87 -5.53
N ALA A 186 -35.30 -10.64 -5.70
CA ALA A 186 -35.22 -12.04 -5.27
C ALA A 186 -34.95 -12.22 -3.76
N GLY A 187 -34.83 -11.12 -3.00
CA GLY A 187 -34.43 -11.16 -1.59
C GLY A 187 -33.04 -11.78 -1.40
N ALA A 188 -32.16 -11.67 -2.41
CA ALA A 188 -30.82 -12.24 -2.39
C ALA A 188 -29.81 -11.33 -1.69
N ALA A 189 -30.06 -10.02 -1.67
CA ALA A 189 -29.30 -9.00 -0.95
C ALA A 189 -30.23 -7.83 -0.57
N LYS A 190 -29.84 -7.02 0.42
CA LYS A 190 -30.59 -5.83 0.86
C LYS A 190 -30.27 -4.60 0.02
N CYS A 191 -29.08 -4.56 -0.57
CA CYS A 191 -28.64 -3.53 -1.51
C CYS A 191 -28.05 -4.16 -2.77
N GLY A 192 -28.11 -3.40 -3.87
CA GLY A 192 -27.51 -3.80 -5.13
C GLY A 192 -25.99 -3.65 -5.11
N PHE A 193 -25.54 -2.41 -4.96
CA PHE A 193 -24.16 -1.98 -5.16
C PHE A 193 -23.69 -1.03 -4.05
N SER A 194 -22.42 -1.10 -3.69
CA SER A 194 -21.75 -0.15 -2.79
C SER A 194 -20.31 0.10 -3.25
N THR A 195 -19.63 1.08 -2.66
CA THR A 195 -18.24 1.44 -3.00
C THR A 195 -17.47 1.84 -1.75
N ALA A 196 -16.19 1.49 -1.69
CA ALA A 196 -15.25 2.18 -0.82
C ALA A 196 -14.69 3.43 -1.50
N TRP A 197 -13.93 4.22 -0.73
CA TRP A 197 -13.14 5.37 -1.18
C TRP A 197 -13.83 6.18 -2.29
N PRO A 198 -15.01 6.78 -2.04
CA PRO A 198 -15.87 7.31 -3.09
C PRO A 198 -15.19 8.36 -3.99
N SER A 199 -14.32 9.22 -3.44
CA SER A 199 -13.56 10.19 -4.25
C SER A 199 -12.60 9.50 -5.22
N TRP A 200 -11.83 8.52 -4.74
CA TRP A 200 -10.89 7.77 -5.55
C TRP A 200 -11.60 6.88 -6.58
N ILE A 201 -12.62 6.13 -6.17
CA ILE A 201 -13.29 5.17 -7.05
C ILE A 201 -14.30 5.88 -7.96
N GLN A 202 -15.29 6.56 -7.38
CA GLN A 202 -16.44 7.09 -8.11
C GLN A 202 -16.20 8.45 -8.75
N VAL A 203 -15.06 9.10 -8.49
CA VAL A 203 -14.70 10.36 -9.14
C VAL A 203 -13.43 10.16 -9.95
N GLU A 204 -12.27 9.98 -9.33
CA GLU A 204 -10.97 9.94 -10.03
C GLU A 204 -10.88 8.79 -11.05
N ASN A 205 -11.02 7.54 -10.61
CA ASN A 205 -10.95 6.38 -11.50
C ASN A 205 -12.11 6.32 -12.50
N MET A 206 -13.28 6.82 -12.12
CA MET A 206 -14.41 6.92 -13.03
C MET A 206 -14.15 7.87 -14.19
N HIS A 207 -13.53 9.02 -13.93
CA HIS A 207 -13.11 9.94 -14.99
C HIS A 207 -12.04 9.27 -15.87
N ALA A 208 -10.98 8.72 -15.28
CA ALA A 208 -9.89 8.10 -16.02
C ALA A 208 -10.35 6.92 -16.91
N THR A 209 -11.20 6.04 -16.39
CA THR A 209 -11.68 4.84 -17.12
C THR A 209 -12.61 5.19 -18.29
N HIS A 210 -13.26 6.37 -18.25
CA HIS A 210 -14.15 6.86 -19.30
C HIS A 210 -13.50 7.93 -20.19
N ASP A 211 -12.17 8.05 -20.13
CA ASP A 211 -11.40 9.04 -20.88
C ASP A 211 -11.92 10.47 -20.68
N GLN A 212 -12.29 10.79 -19.43
CA GLN A 212 -12.72 12.11 -19.02
C GLN A 212 -11.63 12.78 -18.19
N PRO A 213 -11.33 14.06 -18.44
CA PRO A 213 -10.33 14.76 -17.64
C PRO A 213 -10.89 15.05 -16.25
N PHE A 214 -10.08 14.78 -15.22
CA PHE A 214 -10.38 15.11 -13.83
C PHE A 214 -10.07 16.59 -13.52
N ALA A 215 -9.01 17.12 -14.14
CA ALA A 215 -8.60 18.51 -14.01
C ALA A 215 -8.01 19.05 -15.32
N THR A 216 -7.88 20.38 -15.44
CA THR A 216 -7.16 21.02 -16.55
C THR A 216 -5.66 20.66 -16.51
N LYS A 217 -4.92 21.07 -17.56
CA LYS A 217 -3.45 20.92 -17.64
C LYS A 217 -2.98 19.46 -17.50
N ASN A 218 -3.59 18.59 -18.30
CA ASN A 218 -3.35 17.16 -18.29
C ASN A 218 -3.50 16.55 -16.88
N ASN A 219 -4.66 16.77 -16.24
CA ASN A 219 -4.92 16.39 -14.85
C ASN A 219 -3.90 16.95 -13.83
N GLY A 220 -3.38 18.16 -14.08
CA GLY A 220 -2.41 18.83 -13.22
C GLY A 220 -0.95 18.39 -13.41
N PHE A 221 -0.66 17.53 -14.38
CA PHE A 221 0.71 17.12 -14.68
C PHE A 221 1.54 18.27 -15.29
N ASP A 222 0.92 19.13 -16.11
CA ASP A 222 1.66 20.16 -16.84
C ASP A 222 1.98 21.39 -15.97
N ALA A 223 1.18 21.66 -14.93
CA ALA A 223 1.45 22.72 -13.95
C ALA A 223 0.65 22.53 -12.67
N VAL A 224 1.10 23.16 -11.57
CA VAL A 224 0.36 23.24 -10.30
C VAL A 224 -0.55 24.48 -10.26
N GLU A 225 -0.04 25.61 -10.74
CA GLU A 225 -0.78 26.88 -10.70
C GLU A 225 -1.85 26.92 -11.80
N GLY A 226 -3.03 27.46 -11.47
CA GLY A 226 -4.14 27.60 -12.42
C GLY A 226 -4.76 26.28 -12.88
N VAL A 227 -4.58 25.20 -12.12
CA VAL A 227 -5.32 23.95 -12.33
C VAL A 227 -6.73 24.10 -11.78
N GLU A 228 -7.71 23.71 -12.59
CA GLU A 228 -9.13 23.71 -12.22
C GLU A 228 -9.66 22.28 -12.29
N LEU A 229 -10.45 21.89 -11.28
CA LEU A 229 -11.14 20.60 -11.30
C LEU A 229 -12.27 20.63 -12.33
N LEU A 230 -12.39 19.54 -13.09
CA LEU A 230 -13.41 19.37 -14.13
C LEU A 230 -14.50 18.38 -13.73
N ILE A 231 -14.48 17.91 -12.49
CA ILE A 231 -15.38 16.90 -11.93
C ILE A 231 -16.86 17.31 -11.87
N ASN A 232 -17.15 18.60 -12.00
CA ASN A 232 -18.50 19.17 -12.00
C ASN A 232 -19.07 19.41 -13.40
N ARG A 233 -18.40 18.91 -14.46
CA ARG A 233 -18.92 18.90 -15.83
C ARG A 233 -19.95 17.80 -16.03
N GLU A 234 -20.51 17.74 -17.24
CA GLU A 234 -21.60 16.83 -17.61
C GLU A 234 -21.39 15.39 -17.13
N PHE A 235 -20.20 14.81 -17.36
CA PHE A 235 -19.91 13.44 -16.94
C PHE A 235 -19.99 13.25 -15.42
N GLY A 236 -19.29 14.08 -14.64
CA GLY A 236 -19.28 13.94 -13.18
C GLY A 236 -20.63 14.25 -12.55
N VAL A 237 -21.37 15.25 -13.06
CA VAL A 237 -22.74 15.55 -12.63
C VAL A 237 -23.67 14.38 -12.93
N LYS A 238 -23.58 13.80 -14.14
CA LYS A 238 -24.39 12.64 -14.54
C LYS A 238 -24.11 11.43 -13.65
N HIS A 239 -22.85 11.08 -13.43
CA HIS A 239 -22.47 9.89 -12.66
C HIS A 239 -22.87 10.02 -11.19
N VAL A 240 -22.50 11.13 -10.53
CA VAL A 240 -22.86 11.36 -9.13
C VAL A 240 -24.37 11.51 -8.95
N GLY A 241 -25.05 12.17 -9.90
CA GLY A 241 -26.51 12.26 -9.95
C GLY A 241 -27.18 10.89 -10.06
N GLN A 242 -26.64 9.98 -10.88
CA GLN A 242 -27.12 8.60 -10.99
C GLN A 242 -26.95 7.83 -9.67
N LEU A 243 -25.78 7.93 -9.02
CA LEU A 243 -25.57 7.31 -7.70
C LEU A 243 -26.55 7.84 -6.65
N ALA A 244 -26.83 9.15 -6.67
CA ALA A 244 -27.80 9.77 -5.76
C ALA A 244 -29.24 9.28 -6.02
N GLU A 245 -29.63 9.08 -7.28
CA GLU A 245 -30.94 8.49 -7.62
C GLU A 245 -31.01 7.01 -7.21
N TRP A 246 -29.98 6.23 -7.52
CA TRP A 246 -29.88 4.83 -7.12
C TRP A 246 -29.92 4.63 -5.61
N GLN A 247 -29.42 5.61 -4.84
CA GLN A 247 -29.48 5.58 -3.38
C GLN A 247 -30.91 5.60 -2.85
N LYS A 248 -31.84 6.27 -3.52
CA LYS A 248 -33.27 6.31 -3.13
C LYS A 248 -33.95 4.95 -3.26
N GLN A 249 -33.39 4.06 -4.08
CA GLN A 249 -33.95 2.75 -4.42
C GLN A 249 -33.11 1.57 -3.89
N ASN A 250 -32.11 1.84 -3.04
CA ASN A 250 -31.11 0.85 -2.55
C ASN A 250 -30.31 0.14 -3.66
N VAL A 251 -30.40 0.60 -4.90
CA VAL A 251 -29.51 0.16 -5.98
C VAL A 251 -28.07 0.51 -5.62
N PHE A 252 -27.84 1.71 -5.09
CA PHE A 252 -26.59 2.12 -4.49
C PHE A 252 -26.76 2.30 -2.97
N SER A 253 -25.79 1.86 -2.18
CA SER A 253 -25.77 2.08 -0.74
C SER A 253 -24.46 2.75 -0.33
N TYR A 254 -24.50 4.05 -0.07
CA TYR A 254 -23.34 4.78 0.47
C TYR A 254 -22.99 4.25 1.88
N GLY A 255 -21.76 3.76 2.03
CA GLY A 255 -21.27 3.22 3.31
C GLY A 255 -20.29 4.12 4.06
N GLY A 256 -20.06 5.36 3.62
CA GLY A 256 -19.16 6.30 4.27
C GLY A 256 -17.83 6.53 3.54
N ARG A 257 -16.84 7.02 4.29
CA ARG A 257 -15.50 7.37 3.76
C ARG A 257 -14.57 6.16 3.83
N GLN A 258 -13.52 6.16 3.02
CA GLN A 258 -12.51 5.09 3.05
C GLN A 258 -13.14 3.70 2.88
N GLY A 259 -12.73 2.71 3.68
CA GLY A 259 -13.31 1.36 3.72
C GLY A 259 -14.49 1.19 4.68
N THR A 260 -15.16 2.25 5.16
CA THR A 260 -16.28 2.07 6.11
C THR A 260 -17.46 1.29 5.52
N ALA A 261 -17.50 1.15 4.19
CA ALA A 261 -18.48 0.36 3.46
C ALA A 261 -18.15 -1.14 3.40
N ASP A 262 -16.95 -1.59 3.78
CA ASP A 262 -16.49 -2.98 3.63
C ASP A 262 -17.47 -4.01 4.24
N PRO A 263 -18.03 -3.79 5.45
CA PRO A 263 -18.97 -4.75 6.04
C PRO A 263 -20.21 -5.01 5.18
N LYS A 264 -20.64 -4.03 4.35
CA LYS A 264 -21.82 -4.20 3.49
C LYS A 264 -21.62 -5.33 2.49
N PHE A 265 -20.42 -5.49 1.95
CA PHE A 265 -20.12 -6.61 1.05
C PHE A 265 -19.77 -7.87 1.84
N ILE A 266 -18.89 -7.77 2.84
CA ILE A 266 -18.42 -8.93 3.63
C ILE A 266 -19.59 -9.72 4.25
N ASN A 267 -20.63 -9.02 4.74
CA ASN A 267 -21.81 -9.63 5.34
C ASN A 267 -22.86 -10.10 4.31
N GLY A 268 -22.65 -9.84 3.02
CA GLY A 268 -23.62 -10.14 1.96
C GLY A 268 -24.82 -9.19 1.94
N ASP A 269 -24.76 -8.05 2.63
CA ASP A 269 -25.85 -7.07 2.61
C ASP A 269 -26.00 -6.43 1.22
N CYS A 270 -24.88 -6.10 0.56
CA CYS A 270 -24.84 -5.64 -0.84
C CYS A 270 -24.29 -6.75 -1.76
N ALA A 271 -24.97 -6.96 -2.89
CA ALA A 271 -24.58 -8.00 -3.85
C ALA A 271 -23.32 -7.64 -4.67
N MET A 272 -23.04 -6.36 -4.87
CA MET A 272 -21.93 -5.87 -5.68
C MET A 272 -21.18 -4.78 -4.94
N TYR A 273 -19.87 -4.70 -5.21
CA TYR A 273 -18.99 -3.80 -4.49
C TYR A 273 -17.78 -3.38 -5.30
N MET A 274 -17.48 -2.08 -5.35
CA MET A 274 -16.20 -1.60 -5.88
C MET A 274 -15.23 -1.30 -4.74
N HIS A 275 -14.06 -1.93 -4.80
CA HIS A 275 -12.96 -1.72 -3.87
C HIS A 275 -11.62 -1.92 -4.59
N SER A 276 -10.52 -1.45 -4.00
CA SER A 276 -9.14 -1.75 -4.43
C SER A 276 -8.91 -3.26 -4.57
N SER A 277 -8.22 -3.67 -5.64
CA SER A 277 -7.71 -5.03 -5.86
C SER A 277 -6.88 -5.59 -4.70
N ALA A 278 -6.31 -4.73 -3.83
CA ALA A 278 -5.58 -5.14 -2.64
C ALA A 278 -6.44 -5.96 -1.65
N LEU A 279 -7.77 -5.90 -1.77
CA LEU A 279 -8.68 -6.62 -0.89
C LEU A 279 -8.92 -8.07 -1.31
N ILE A 280 -8.42 -8.52 -2.47
CA ILE A 280 -8.57 -9.93 -2.90
C ILE A 280 -8.14 -10.90 -1.81
N GLY A 281 -6.95 -10.71 -1.21
CA GLY A 281 -6.46 -11.59 -0.15
C GLY A 281 -7.31 -11.55 1.12
N GLY A 282 -7.78 -10.36 1.50
CA GLY A 282 -8.66 -10.17 2.65
C GLY A 282 -10.04 -10.82 2.44
N PHE A 283 -10.66 -10.59 1.29
CA PHE A 283 -11.97 -11.15 0.95
C PHE A 283 -11.92 -12.66 0.77
N THR A 284 -10.85 -13.22 0.18
CA THR A 284 -10.67 -14.68 0.04
C THR A 284 -10.72 -15.39 1.39
N ARG A 285 -10.22 -14.76 2.46
CA ARG A 285 -10.26 -15.34 3.83
C ARG A 285 -11.53 -14.99 4.60
N GLY A 286 -12.01 -13.76 4.43
CA GLY A 286 -13.07 -13.19 5.27
C GLY A 286 -14.50 -13.47 4.79
N VAL A 287 -14.73 -13.47 3.47
CA VAL A 287 -16.05 -13.62 2.88
C VAL A 287 -16.51 -15.08 2.93
N LYS A 288 -17.80 -15.30 3.22
CA LYS A 288 -18.39 -16.64 3.43
C LYS A 288 -19.33 -17.12 2.33
N PHE A 289 -19.35 -16.40 1.21
CA PHE A 289 -20.09 -16.74 -0.01
C PHE A 289 -19.14 -16.79 -1.21
N ASP A 290 -19.56 -17.43 -2.29
CA ASP A 290 -18.84 -17.44 -3.57
C ASP A 290 -18.87 -16.04 -4.22
N TRP A 291 -17.72 -15.52 -4.64
CA TRP A 291 -17.56 -14.16 -5.15
C TRP A 291 -16.61 -14.04 -6.34
#